data_AF-A0A7J9JS44-F1
#
_entry.id   AF-A0A7J9JS44-F1
#
_cell.length_a   1.000
_cell.length_b   1.000
_cell.length_c   1.000
_cell.angle_alpha   90.00
_cell.angle_beta   90.00
_cell.angle_gamma   90.00
#
_symmetry.space_group_name_H-M   'P 1'
#
loop_
_entity.id
_entity.type
_entity.pdbx_description
1 polymer ?
#
loop_
_entity_poly.entity_id
_entity_poly.type
_entity_poly.pdbx_seq_one_letter_code
_entity_poly.pdbx_strand_id
1 'polypeptide(L)'
;MSRSLSCDSQLKGTVSTSRGSMKVDLSKLEIAALWRYWRHFNLVDTIPNPSKEQLVDVVERHFMSQQMDELQVIVGFVHAAKRLKTVCK
;
A
#
# COMPACT_ATOMS: atom_id res chain seq x y z
N MET A 1 -33.31 -33.23 31.65
CA MET A 1 -32.64 -33.80 30.46
C MET A 1 -32.62 -32.70 29.40
N SER A 2 -31.43 -32.17 29.17
CA SER A 2 -31.15 -30.85 28.61
C SER A 2 -31.45 -30.78 27.10
N ARG A 3 -32.05 -29.66 26.66
CA ARG A 3 -32.29 -29.36 25.24
C ARG A 3 -30.99 -28.86 24.60
N SER A 4 -30.49 -29.59 23.61
CA SER A 4 -29.32 -29.20 22.81
C SER A 4 -29.68 -28.02 21.91
N LEU A 5 -29.01 -26.88 22.08
CA LEU A 5 -29.05 -25.76 21.12
C LEU A 5 -27.91 -25.97 20.13
N SER A 6 -28.25 -26.42 18.92
CA SER A 6 -27.33 -26.49 17.79
C SER A 6 -27.18 -25.08 17.22
N CYS A 7 -26.02 -24.46 17.44
CA CYS A 7 -25.65 -23.18 16.83
C CYS A 7 -25.32 -23.40 15.35
N ASP A 8 -26.27 -23.09 14.48
CA ASP A 8 -26.03 -22.99 13.04
C ASP A 8 -25.36 -21.63 12.76
N SER A 9 -24.03 -21.63 12.70
CA SER A 9 -23.25 -20.49 12.21
C SER A 9 -22.71 -20.81 10.82
N GLN A 10 -23.61 -21.00 9.85
CA GLN A 10 -23.23 -20.79 8.46
C GLN A 10 -23.06 -19.29 8.20
N LEU A 11 -21.82 -18.81 8.34
CA LEU A 11 -21.39 -17.55 7.75
C LEU A 11 -21.41 -17.67 6.23
N LYS A 12 -22.61 -17.53 5.68
CA LYS A 12 -22.89 -17.27 4.27
C LYS A 12 -22.41 -15.86 3.96
N GLY A 13 -21.25 -15.74 3.32
CA GLY A 13 -20.78 -14.43 2.88
C GLY A 13 -19.32 -14.28 2.50
N THR A 14 -18.58 -15.31 2.08
CA THR A 14 -17.45 -15.05 1.19
C THR A 14 -18.00 -14.72 -0.18
N VAL A 15 -18.51 -13.48 -0.30
CA VAL A 15 -18.58 -12.80 -1.59
C VAL A 15 -17.14 -12.76 -2.07
N SER A 16 -16.76 -13.74 -2.89
CA SER A 16 -15.65 -13.58 -3.81
C SER A 16 -16.12 -12.50 -4.77
N THR A 17 -16.00 -11.25 -4.36
CA THR A 17 -15.88 -10.18 -5.34
C THR A 17 -14.76 -10.68 -6.24
N SER A 18 -15.06 -10.89 -7.52
CA SER A 18 -14.04 -10.85 -8.56
C SER A 18 -13.47 -9.45 -8.47
N ARG A 19 -12.62 -9.25 -7.46
CA ARG A 19 -11.89 -8.05 -7.19
C ARG A 19 -10.81 -8.15 -8.22
N GLY A 20 -11.16 -7.75 -9.46
CA GLY A 20 -10.22 -7.69 -10.56
C GLY A 20 -8.94 -7.12 -9.99
N SER A 21 -7.86 -7.91 -10.03
CA SER A 21 -6.64 -7.66 -9.27
C SER A 21 -6.30 -6.19 -9.39
N MET A 22 -6.55 -5.43 -8.32
CA MET A 22 -6.39 -3.98 -8.34
C MET A 22 -4.90 -3.73 -8.16
N LYS A 23 -4.14 -4.04 -9.22
CA LYS A 23 -2.69 -3.91 -9.25
C LYS A 23 -2.36 -2.43 -9.39
N VAL A 24 -1.58 -1.93 -8.44
CA VAL A 24 -1.02 -0.59 -8.54
C VAL A 24 0.06 -0.61 -9.63
N ASP A 25 -0.06 0.27 -10.60
CA ASP A 25 0.91 0.46 -11.68
C ASP A 25 1.81 1.65 -11.36
N LEU A 26 3.04 1.39 -10.92
CA LEU A 26 3.98 2.44 -10.51
C LEU A 26 4.69 3.09 -11.72
N SER A 27 4.56 2.53 -12.92
CA SER A 27 5.11 3.14 -14.15
C SER A 27 4.44 4.46 -14.51
N LYS A 28 3.20 4.66 -14.02
CA LYS A 28 2.42 5.89 -14.14
C LYS A 28 2.94 7.05 -13.30
N LEU A 29 3.83 6.78 -12.34
CA LEU A 29 4.45 7.84 -11.55
C LEU A 29 5.47 8.61 -12.40
N GLU A 30 5.54 9.91 -12.15
CA GLU A 30 6.62 10.74 -12.69
C GLU A 30 7.97 10.25 -12.17
N ILE A 31 9.02 10.40 -12.98
CA ILE A 31 10.37 10.00 -12.59
C ILE A 31 10.82 10.68 -11.29
N ALA A 32 10.43 11.94 -11.07
CA ALA A 32 10.71 12.67 -9.83
C ALA A 32 10.04 12.05 -8.59
N ALA A 33 8.85 11.47 -8.71
CA ALA A 33 8.19 10.76 -7.61
C ALA A 33 8.92 9.45 -7.29
N LEU A 34 9.36 8.71 -8.33
CA LEU A 34 10.16 7.51 -8.16
C LEU A 34 11.49 7.81 -7.47
N TRP A 35 12.20 8.87 -7.87
CA TRP A 35 13.41 9.33 -7.20
C TRP A 35 13.20 9.72 -5.74
N ARG A 36 12.08 10.41 -5.43
CA ARG A 36 11.74 10.74 -4.04
C ARG A 36 11.53 9.48 -3.20
N TYR A 37 10.83 8.48 -3.73
CA TYR A 37 10.65 7.20 -3.06
C TYR A 37 11.99 6.48 -2.86
N TRP A 38 12.79 6.36 -3.93
CA TRP A 38 14.10 5.72 -3.93
C TRP A 38 15.04 6.31 -2.87
N ARG A 39 15.10 7.66 -2.80
CA ARG A 39 15.90 8.37 -1.80
C ARG A 39 15.34 8.23 -0.38
N HIS A 40 14.02 8.27 -0.22
CA HIS A 40 13.38 8.18 1.10
C HIS A 40 13.68 6.85 1.79
N PHE A 41 13.68 5.77 1.03
CA PHE A 41 13.97 4.42 1.53
C PHE A 41 15.44 4.01 1.37
N ASN A 42 16.33 4.94 1.01
CA ASN A 42 17.77 4.71 0.83
C ASN A 42 18.09 3.51 -0.07
N LEU A 43 17.37 3.37 -1.19
CA LEU A 43 17.57 2.26 -2.14
C LEU A 43 18.82 2.47 -3.04
N VAL A 44 19.75 3.32 -2.61
CA VAL A 44 20.82 3.95 -3.41
C VAL A 44 21.87 2.96 -3.93
N ASP A 45 21.98 1.80 -3.29
CA ASP A 45 23.06 0.86 -3.56
C ASP A 45 22.90 0.01 -4.84
N THR A 46 21.79 0.16 -5.57
CA THR A 46 21.51 -0.77 -6.68
C THR A 46 22.10 -0.35 -8.02
N ILE A 47 22.10 0.94 -8.40
CA ILE A 47 22.50 1.41 -9.75
C ILE A 47 22.89 2.91 -9.70
N PRO A 48 24.07 3.34 -10.19
CA PRO A 48 24.54 4.74 -10.10
C PRO A 48 23.81 5.75 -11.01
N ASN A 49 23.10 5.27 -12.06
CA ASN A 49 22.27 6.11 -12.93
C ASN A 49 21.13 5.26 -13.53
N PRO A 50 20.08 4.95 -12.75
CA PRO A 50 19.01 4.07 -13.20
C PRO A 50 18.12 4.74 -14.25
N SER A 51 17.70 3.99 -15.27
CA SER A 51 16.61 4.39 -16.16
C SER A 51 15.27 4.44 -15.41
N LYS A 52 14.24 5.01 -16.04
CA LYS A 52 12.89 5.06 -15.43
C LYS A 52 12.38 3.65 -15.12
N GLU A 53 12.57 2.71 -16.05
CA GLU A 53 12.13 1.32 -15.91
C GLU A 53 12.84 0.62 -14.76
N GLN A 54 14.15 0.88 -14.60
CA GLN A 54 14.93 0.35 -13.49
C GLN A 54 14.47 0.92 -12.14
N LEU A 55 14.13 2.21 -12.08
CA LEU A 55 13.53 2.80 -10.89
C LEU A 55 12.18 2.16 -10.57
N VAL A 56 11.32 1.95 -11.58
CA VAL A 56 10.02 1.30 -11.39
C VAL A 56 10.22 -0.11 -10.81
N ASP A 57 11.09 -0.92 -11.39
CA ASP A 57 11.32 -2.29 -10.91
C ASP A 57 11.82 -2.33 -9.46
N VAL A 58 12.80 -1.50 -9.11
CA VAL A 58 13.32 -1.41 -7.73
C VAL A 58 12.24 -0.94 -6.76
N VAL A 59 11.48 0.10 -7.13
CA VAL A 59 10.42 0.68 -6.30
C VAL A 59 9.26 -0.30 -6.14
N GLU A 60 8.82 -0.99 -7.19
CA GLU A 60 7.77 -2.01 -7.12
C GLU A 60 8.16 -3.16 -6.21
N ARG A 61 9.37 -3.72 -6.38
CA ARG A 61 9.87 -4.80 -5.53
C ARG A 61 9.92 -4.37 -4.07
N HIS A 62 10.45 -3.17 -3.80
CA HIS A 62 10.50 -2.64 -2.44
C HIS A 62 9.09 -2.42 -1.86
N PHE A 63 8.20 -1.77 -2.61
CA PHE A 63 6.83 -1.46 -2.20
C PHE A 63 6.03 -2.73 -1.89
N MET A 64 6.13 -3.76 -2.72
CA MET A 64 5.47 -5.06 -2.50
C MET A 64 6.03 -5.83 -1.30
N SER A 65 7.29 -5.60 -0.93
CA SER A 65 7.93 -6.24 0.22
C SER A 65 7.64 -5.55 1.56
N GLN A 66 7.05 -4.34 1.54
CA GLN A 66 6.77 -3.60 2.75
C GLN A 66 5.72 -4.33 3.60
N GLN A 67 6.04 -4.51 4.89
CA GLN A 67 5.07 -4.91 5.90
C GLN A 67 4.75 -3.69 6.75
N MET A 68 3.47 -3.34 6.84
CA MET A 68 3.02 -2.16 7.58
C MET A 68 1.82 -2.50 8.46
N ASP A 69 1.74 -1.85 9.60
CA ASP A 69 0.55 -1.88 10.45
C ASP A 69 -0.54 -1.00 9.82
N GLU A 70 -1.66 -1.62 9.45
CA GLU A 70 -2.76 -0.96 8.75
C GLU A 70 -3.34 0.23 9.54
N LEU A 71 -3.50 0.08 10.85
CA LEU A 71 -4.05 1.12 11.71
C LEU A 71 -3.10 2.31 11.79
N GLN A 72 -1.79 2.07 11.95
CA GLN A 72 -0.78 3.12 11.96
C GLN A 72 -0.75 3.89 10.64
N VAL A 73 -0.84 3.19 9.50
CA VAL A 73 -0.85 3.83 8.17
C VAL A 73 -2.10 4.71 8.01
N ILE A 74 -3.28 4.21 8.36
CA ILE A 74 -4.53 4.96 8.26
C ILE A 74 -4.51 6.19 9.17
N VAL A 75 -4.12 6.02 10.45
CA VAL A 75 -4.03 7.13 11.41
C VAL A 75 -3.01 8.16 10.96
N GLY A 76 -1.83 7.73 10.53
CA GLY A 76 -0.77 8.59 10.01
C GLY A 76 -1.21 9.39 8.78
N PHE A 77 -1.91 8.73 7.84
CA PHE A 77 -2.47 9.37 6.66
C PHE A 77 -3.51 10.44 7.03
N VAL A 78 -4.49 10.11 7.88
CA VAL A 78 -5.52 11.07 8.34
C VAL A 78 -4.88 12.26 9.04
N HIS A 79 -3.88 12.03 9.90
CA HIS A 79 -3.17 13.10 10.58
C HIS A 79 -2.45 14.04 9.60
N ALA A 80 -1.73 13.49 8.62
CA ALA A 80 -1.05 14.27 7.58
C ALA A 80 -2.04 15.06 6.71
N ALA A 81 -3.14 14.45 6.29
CA ALA A 81 -4.18 15.09 5.49
C ALA A 81 -4.88 16.23 6.23
N LYS A 82 -5.07 16.10 7.56
CA LYS A 82 -5.62 17.18 8.40
C LYS A 82 -4.67 18.37 8.50
N ARG A 83 -3.35 18.14 8.56
CA ARG A 83 -2.33 19.21 8.55
C ARG A 83 -2.24 19.93 7.21
N LEU A 84 -2.55 19.26 6.09
CA LEU A 84 -2.51 19.88 4.77
C LEU A 84 -3.48 21.06 4.63
N LYS A 85 -4.59 21.06 5.40
CA LYS A 85 -5.57 22.17 5.41
C LYS A 85 -5.04 23.49 5.96
N THR A 86 -3.85 23.52 6.59
CA THR A 86 -3.28 24.74 7.18
C THR A 86 -2.11 25.32 6.39
N VAL A 87 -1.68 24.70 5.29
CA VAL A 87 -0.47 25.09 4.53
C VAL A 87 -0.81 25.83 3.23
N CYS A 88 -2.07 25.89 2.82
CA CYS A 88 -2.52 26.82 1.78
C CYS A 88 -2.86 28.17 2.43
N LYS A 89 -1.92 29.11 2.38
CA LYS A 89 -2.14 30.54 2.63
C LYS A 89 -1.53 31.34 1.50
#